data_AF-A0A2T7PFH0-F1
#
_entry.id   AF-A0A2T7PFH0-F1
#
_cell.length_a   1.000
_cell.length_b   1.000
_cell.length_c   1.000
_cell.angle_alpha   90.00
_cell.angle_beta   90.00
_cell.angle_gamma   90.00
#
_symmetry.space_group_name_H-M   'P 1'
#
loop_
_entity.id
_entity.type
_entity.pdbx_description
1 polymer ?
#
loop_
_entity_poly.entity_id
_entity_poly.type
_entity_poly.pdbx_seq_one_letter_code
_entity_poly.pdbx_strand_id
1 'polypeptide(L)'
;MLRSLSANISVTIMTGNYYDEQLPSALNKAWAKAEQELITRVFPRAQHIVVNAADRRMPYTAPQAVVEQVLKIVRQFKAREATVTVRDR
;
A
#
# COMPACT_ATOMS: atom_id res chain seq x y z
N MET A 1 -5.63 17.55 12.30
CA MET A 1 -6.29 16.39 11.65
C MET A 1 -5.94 16.40 10.18
N LEU A 2 -5.61 15.25 9.58
CA LEU A 2 -5.48 15.16 8.12
C LEU A 2 -6.85 15.45 7.49
N ARG A 3 -6.88 16.22 6.39
CA ARG A 3 -8.12 16.44 5.64
C ARG A 3 -8.59 15.10 5.08
N SER A 4 -9.87 14.78 5.25
CA SER A 4 -10.46 13.59 4.65
C SER A 4 -10.48 13.74 3.13
N LEU A 5 -10.01 12.71 2.43
CA LEU A 5 -10.18 12.62 0.98
C LEU A 5 -11.66 12.42 0.63
N SER A 6 -12.06 12.87 -0.55
CA SER A 6 -13.41 12.63 -1.06
C SER A 6 -13.70 11.12 -1.12
N ALA A 7 -14.94 10.73 -0.80
CA ALA A 7 -15.35 9.33 -0.86
C ALA A 7 -15.26 8.71 -2.27
N ASN A 8 -15.19 9.56 -3.31
CA ASN A 8 -15.06 9.14 -4.70
C ASN A 8 -13.61 8.82 -5.09
N ILE A 9 -12.65 9.00 -4.20
CA ILE A 9 -11.23 8.71 -4.44
C ILE A 9 -10.90 7.37 -3.78
N SER A 10 -10.53 6.38 -4.58
CA SER A 10 -9.96 5.14 -4.07
C SER A 10 -8.51 5.36 -3.64
N VAL A 11 -8.17 4.96 -2.42
CA VAL A 11 -6.82 5.10 -1.87
C VAL A 11 -6.19 3.72 -1.73
N THR A 12 -4.97 3.57 -2.22
CA THR A 12 -4.13 2.39 -1.94
C THR A 12 -2.85 2.87 -1.30
N ILE A 13 -2.47 2.22 -0.19
CA ILE A 13 -1.25 2.53 0.55
C ILE A 13 -0.34 1.31 0.46
N MET A 14 0.91 1.53 0.06
CA MET A 14 1.91 0.48 -0.05
C MET A 14 3.05 0.79 0.91
N THR A 15 3.36 -0.16 1.80
CA THR A 15 4.39 0.00 2.83
C THR A 15 5.32 -1.20 2.83
N GLY A 16 6.53 -1.03 3.33
CA GLY A 16 7.45 -2.12 3.58
C GLY A 16 7.42 -2.53 5.04
N ASN A 17 7.52 -3.83 5.34
CA ASN A 17 7.54 -4.32 6.72
C ASN A 17 8.95 -4.43 7.34
N TYR A 18 9.95 -3.88 6.67
CA TYR A 18 11.33 -3.92 7.13
C TYR A 18 11.98 -2.56 6.95
N TYR A 19 12.03 -1.76 8.01
CA TYR A 19 12.32 -0.33 7.89
C TYR A 19 13.82 -0.05 7.75
N ASP A 20 14.64 -0.69 8.58
CA ASP A 20 16.09 -0.48 8.61
C ASP A 20 16.81 -1.77 9.05
N GLU A 21 17.88 -2.12 8.34
CA GLU A 21 18.79 -3.22 8.71
C GLU A 21 19.51 -2.96 10.04
N GLN A 22 19.70 -1.70 10.39
CA GLN A 22 20.35 -1.27 11.62
C GLN A 22 19.37 -1.27 12.81
N LEU A 23 18.07 -1.39 12.57
CA LEU A 23 17.07 -1.49 13.64
C LEU A 23 16.94 -2.94 14.13
N PRO A 24 16.95 -3.18 15.45
CA PRO A 24 16.55 -4.45 16.03
C PRO A 24 15.22 -4.95 15.47
N SER A 25 15.12 -6.26 15.23
CA SER A 25 13.90 -6.89 14.66
C SER A 25 12.61 -6.53 15.43
N ALA A 26 12.69 -6.43 16.76
CA ALA A 26 11.55 -6.03 17.59
C ALA A 26 11.05 -4.62 17.28
N LEU A 27 11.95 -3.67 16.99
CA LEU A 27 11.59 -2.30 16.62
C LEU A 27 11.00 -2.24 15.21
N ASN A 28 11.56 -3.00 14.25
CA ASN A 28 10.97 -3.14 12.92
C ASN A 28 9.52 -3.65 12.99
N LYS A 29 9.25 -4.65 13.85
CA LYS A 29 7.89 -5.18 14.08
C LYS A 29 6.96 -4.17 14.75
N ALA A 30 7.44 -3.48 15.78
CA ALA A 30 6.65 -2.46 16.47
C ALA A 30 6.27 -1.31 15.53
N TRP A 31 7.20 -0.88 14.69
CA TRP A 31 6.97 0.13 13.66
C TRP A 31 5.92 -0.31 12.65
N ALA A 32 6.07 -1.51 12.08
CA ALA A 32 5.11 -2.06 11.11
C ALA A 32 3.68 -2.13 11.69
N LYS A 33 3.55 -2.49 12.97
CA LYS A 33 2.27 -2.51 13.68
C LYS A 33 1.69 -1.10 13.85
N ALA A 34 2.50 -0.14 14.31
CA ALA A 34 2.04 1.24 14.50
C ALA A 34 1.60 1.90 13.18
N GLU A 35 2.31 1.61 12.08
CA GLU A 35 1.94 2.05 10.74
C GLU A 35 0.58 1.47 10.31
N GLN A 36 0.37 0.17 10.49
CA GLN A 36 -0.89 -0.49 10.17
C GLN A 36 -2.08 0.08 10.99
N GLU A 37 -1.87 0.32 12.29
CA GLU A 37 -2.88 0.94 13.15
C GLU A 37 -3.21 2.37 12.70
N LEU A 38 -2.19 3.15 12.33
CA LEU A 38 -2.37 4.50 11.81
C LEU A 38 -3.17 4.50 10.51
N ILE A 39 -2.81 3.62 9.56
CA ILE A 39 -3.50 3.50 8.27
C ILE A 39 -4.97 3.15 8.48
N THR A 40 -5.25 2.16 9.34
CA THR A 40 -6.62 1.73 9.64
C THR A 40 -7.45 2.87 10.24
N ARG A 41 -6.83 3.71 11.08
CA ARG A 41 -7.51 4.85 11.71
C ARG A 41 -7.75 6.02 10.74
N VAL A 42 -6.77 6.35 9.90
CA VAL A 42 -6.80 7.55 9.04
C VAL A 42 -7.49 7.27 7.71
N PHE A 43 -7.27 6.09 7.14
CA PHE A 43 -7.79 5.67 5.84
C PHE A 43 -8.49 4.30 5.95
N PRO A 44 -9.62 4.21 6.66
CA PRO A 44 -10.28 2.92 6.95
C PRO A 44 -10.78 2.17 5.71
N ARG A 45 -10.92 2.87 4.57
CA ARG A 45 -11.32 2.28 3.28
C ARG A 45 -10.15 2.05 2.33
N ALA A 46 -8.92 2.39 2.72
CA ALA A 46 -7.77 2.20 1.85
C ALA A 46 -7.41 0.72 1.75
N GLN A 47 -7.01 0.30 0.55
CA GLN A 47 -6.34 -0.96 0.37
C GLN A 47 -4.90 -0.81 0.89
N HIS A 48 -4.51 -1.60 1.88
CA HIS A 48 -3.13 -1.61 2.40
C HIS A 48 -2.38 -2.82 1.85
N ILE A 49 -1.27 -2.57 1.14
CA ILE A 49 -0.38 -3.58 0.59
C ILE A 49 0.93 -3.53 1.37
N VAL A 50 1.29 -4.65 1.99
CA VAL A 50 2.56 -4.80 2.70
C VAL A 50 3.54 -5.57 1.83
N VAL A 51 4.67 -4.96 1.50
CA VAL A 51 5.76 -5.59 0.76
C VAL A 51 6.73 -6.20 1.78
N ASN A 52 6.90 -7.52 1.69
CA ASN A 52 7.73 -8.26 2.62
C ASN A 52 9.22 -7.98 2.39
N ALA A 53 9.98 -7.88 3.48
CA ALA A 53 11.42 -7.58 3.49
C ALA A 53 11.78 -6.29 2.72
N ALA A 54 10.81 -5.37 2.60
CA ALA A 54 10.98 -4.12 1.90
C ALA A 54 11.40 -3.01 2.84
N ASP A 55 12.57 -2.45 2.55
CA ASP A 55 13.09 -1.24 3.15
C ASP A 55 13.00 -0.05 2.20
N ARG A 56 13.42 1.11 2.71
CA ARG A 56 13.49 2.36 1.93
C ARG A 56 14.41 2.29 0.71
N ARG A 57 15.32 1.32 0.63
CA ARG A 57 16.27 1.14 -0.48
C ARG A 57 15.72 0.21 -1.56
N MET A 58 14.68 -0.59 -1.26
CA MET A 58 14.09 -1.55 -2.20
C MET A 58 13.74 -0.97 -3.58
N PRO A 59 13.22 0.28 -3.73
CA PRO A 59 13.01 0.86 -5.06
C PRO A 59 14.27 0.95 -5.92
N TYR A 60 15.45 0.95 -5.31
CA TYR A 60 16.74 1.04 -5.98
C TYR A 60 17.45 -0.31 -6.07
N THR A 61 17.32 -1.18 -5.06
CA THR A 61 18.02 -2.47 -4.99
C THR A 61 17.24 -3.62 -5.63
N ALA A 62 15.92 -3.60 -5.53
CA ALA A 62 15.02 -4.62 -6.08
C ALA A 62 13.71 -3.98 -6.61
N PRO A 63 13.80 -3.11 -7.64
CA PRO A 63 12.66 -2.34 -8.14
C PRO A 63 11.49 -3.22 -8.60
N GLN A 64 11.77 -4.45 -9.06
CA GLN A 64 10.76 -5.40 -9.54
C GLN A 64 9.71 -5.69 -8.46
N ALA A 65 10.12 -5.87 -7.20
CA ALA A 65 9.20 -6.15 -6.10
C ALA A 65 8.17 -5.03 -5.90
N VAL A 66 8.58 -3.78 -6.11
CA VAL A 66 7.71 -2.59 -6.05
C VAL A 66 6.84 -2.49 -7.30
N VAL A 67 7.44 -2.64 -8.48
CA VAL A 67 6.76 -2.54 -9.78
C VAL A 67 5.65 -3.58 -9.90
N GLU A 68 5.86 -4.82 -9.45
CA GLU A 68 4.84 -5.87 -9.47
C GLU A 68 3.59 -5.50 -8.67
N GLN A 69 3.75 -4.89 -7.49
CA GLN A 69 2.61 -4.43 -6.70
C GLN A 69 1.87 -3.29 -7.41
N VAL A 70 2.60 -2.33 -8.00
CA VAL A 70 2.00 -1.24 -8.78
C VAL A 70 1.23 -1.79 -9.98
N LEU A 71 1.81 -2.73 -10.73
CA LEU A 71 1.15 -3.38 -11.86
C LEU A 71 -0.12 -4.11 -11.43
N LYS A 72 -0.12 -4.76 -10.26
CA LYS A 72 -1.30 -5.40 -9.69
C LYS A 72 -2.41 -4.38 -9.40
N ILE A 73 -2.08 -3.23 -8.82
CA ILE A 73 -3.03 -2.12 -8.58
C ILE A 73 -3.62 -1.64 -9.92
N VAL A 74 -2.77 -1.37 -10.91
CA VAL A 74 -3.20 -0.88 -12.24
C VAL A 74 -4.12 -1.89 -12.93
N ARG A 75 -3.79 -3.18 -12.88
CA ARG A 75 -4.64 -4.25 -13.45
C ARG A 75 -6.00 -4.33 -12.76
N GLN A 76 -6.03 -4.25 -11.42
CA GLN A 76 -7.27 -4.24 -10.65
C GLN A 76 -8.13 -3.02 -10.99
N PHE A 77 -7.51 -1.85 -11.14
CA PHE A 77 -8.20 -0.63 -11.54
C PHE A 77 -8.84 -0.78 -12.93
N LYS A 78 -8.07 -1.22 -13.93
CA LYS A 78 -8.58 -1.45 -15.30
C LYS A 78 -9.71 -2.48 -15.35
N ALA A 79 -9.62 -3.56 -14.55
CA ALA A 79 -10.67 -4.58 -14.48
C ALA A 79 -11.98 -4.03 -13.92
N ARG A 80 -11.92 -3.12 -12.92
CA ARG A 80 -13.10 -2.45 -12.36
C ARG A 80 -13.76 -1.54 -13.40
N GLU A 81 -12.98 -0.74 -14.13
CA GLU A 81 -13.51 0.12 -15.19
C GLU A 81 -14.22 -0.70 -16.27
N ALA A 82 -13.61 -1.79 -16.75
CA ALA A 82 -14.22 -2.67 -17.75
C ALA A 82 -15.54 -3.29 -17.26
N THR A 83 -15.63 -3.64 -15.97
CA THR A 83 -16.85 -4.21 -15.37
C THR A 83 -17.98 -3.19 -15.28
N VAL A 84 -17.67 -1.93 -14.99
CA VAL A 84 -18.66 -0.84 -14.95
C VAL A 84 -19.21 -0.58 -16.34
N THR A 85 -18.36 -0.48 -17.37
CA THR A 85 -18.79 -0.23 -18.76
C THR A 85 -19.71 -1.32 -19.33
N VAL A 86 -19.59 -2.56 -18.86
CA VAL A 86 -20.45 -3.68 -19.29
C VAL A 86 -21.82 -3.66 -18.61
N ARG A 87 -21.94 -3.10 -17.39
CA ARG A 87 -23.20 -3.05 -16.64
C ARG A 87 -24.12 -1.89 -17.03
N ASP A 88 -23.57 -0.85 -17.64
CA ASP A 88 -24.30 0.33 -18.12
C ASP A 88 -24.80 0.17 -19.58
N ARG A 89 -24.73 -1.04 -20.14
CA ARG A 89 -25.26 -1.42 -21.47
C ARG A 89 -26.33 -2.49 -21.32
#